data_AF-A0A158L409-F1
#
_entry.id   AF-A0A158L409-F1
#
_cell.length_a   1.000
_cell.length_b   1.000
_cell.length_c   1.000
_cell.angle_alpha   90.00
_cell.angle_beta   90.00
_cell.angle_gamma   90.00
#
_symmetry.space_group_name_H-M   'P 1'
#
loop_
_entity.id
_entity.type
_entity.pdbx_description
1 polymer ?
#
loop_
_entity_poly.entity_id
_entity_poly.type
_entity_poly.pdbx_seq_one_letter_code
_entity_poly.pdbx_strand_id
1 'polypeptide(L)'
;MPQVALADYLESGAYDSHLRGIRRIFEENLARMTRTIEASFPADTKVSRPAGGFVLWLELPRRFDSRALFDEALEEGICFAPGDVFSASRRFRNCMRLSAGHAWDDRMEDGVRRLGRLARALPAGQQALVNG
;
A
#
# COMPACT_ATOMS: atom_id res chain seq x y z
N MET A 1 13.35 -14.68 -31.34
CA MET A 1 12.43 -15.77 -30.95
C MET A 1 11.74 -15.60 -29.57
N PRO A 2 11.28 -14.41 -29.10
CA PRO A 2 10.28 -14.35 -28.01
C PRO A 2 8.83 -14.41 -28.52
N GLN A 3 8.59 -14.01 -29.78
CA GLN A 3 7.24 -13.81 -30.31
C GLN A 3 6.49 -15.12 -30.60
N VAL A 4 7.19 -16.17 -31.06
CA VAL A 4 6.59 -17.48 -31.36
C VAL A 4 6.25 -18.24 -30.07
N ALA A 5 7.16 -18.25 -29.08
CA ALA A 5 6.88 -18.86 -27.78
C ALA A 5 5.78 -18.12 -26.99
N LEU A 6 5.66 -16.80 -27.16
CA LEU A 6 4.54 -16.03 -26.60
C LEU A 6 3.23 -16.35 -27.32
N ALA A 7 3.25 -16.53 -28.64
CA ALA A 7 2.07 -16.90 -29.42
C ALA A 7 1.54 -18.29 -29.01
N ASP A 8 2.41 -19.29 -28.89
CA ASP A 8 2.04 -20.64 -28.44
C ASP A 8 1.51 -20.65 -26.99
N TYR A 9 2.08 -19.80 -26.12
CA TYR A 9 1.60 -19.63 -24.74
C TYR A 9 0.22 -18.96 -24.66
N LEU A 10 -0.06 -18.02 -25.57
CA LEU A 10 -1.38 -17.38 -25.70
C LEU A 10 -2.42 -18.36 -26.28
N GLU A 11 -2.06 -19.20 -27.24
CA GLU A 11 -2.98 -20.17 -27.88
C GLU A 11 -3.33 -21.36 -26.99
N SER A 12 -2.47 -21.73 -26.03
CA SER A 12 -2.65 -22.91 -25.18
C SER A 12 -3.66 -22.77 -24.03
N GLY A 13 -4.28 -21.60 -23.83
CA GLY A 13 -5.15 -21.32 -22.67
C GLY A 13 -4.42 -21.32 -21.31
N ALA A 14 -3.12 -21.63 -21.29
CA ALA A 14 -2.26 -21.59 -20.11
C ALA A 14 -2.04 -20.15 -19.61
N TYR A 15 -1.99 -19.18 -20.53
CA TYR A 15 -1.92 -17.75 -20.19
C TYR A 15 -3.14 -17.30 -19.37
N ASP A 16 -4.36 -17.63 -19.82
CA ASP A 16 -5.58 -17.28 -19.10
C ASP A 16 -5.65 -17.95 -17.73
N SER A 17 -5.21 -19.22 -17.63
CA SER A 17 -5.13 -19.93 -16.36
C SER A 17 -4.14 -19.28 -15.40
N HIS A 18 -2.96 -18.91 -15.90
CA HIS A 18 -1.94 -18.21 -15.14
C HIS A 18 -2.43 -16.83 -14.64
N LEU A 19 -3.07 -16.05 -15.51
CA LEU A 19 -3.67 -14.76 -15.17
C LEU A 19 -4.76 -14.90 -14.10
N ARG A 20 -5.62 -15.92 -14.19
CA ARG A 20 -6.60 -16.21 -13.13
C ARG A 20 -5.92 -16.49 -11.79
N GLY A 21 -4.81 -17.23 -11.79
CA GLY A 21 -4.01 -17.48 -10.60
C GLY A 21 -3.45 -16.20 -9.98
N ILE A 22 -2.82 -15.34 -10.79
CA ILE A 22 -2.28 -14.05 -10.32
C ILE A 22 -3.39 -13.14 -9.78
N ARG A 23 -4.51 -13.04 -10.50
CA ARG A 23 -5.65 -12.23 -10.05
C ARG A 23 -6.14 -12.67 -8.68
N ARG A 24 -6.30 -13.98 -8.48
CA ARG A 24 -6.72 -14.54 -7.20
C ARG A 24 -5.74 -14.21 -6.07
N ILE A 25 -4.43 -14.30 -6.33
CA ILE A 25 -3.40 -13.92 -5.34
C ILE A 25 -3.55 -12.44 -4.95
N PHE A 26 -3.71 -11.53 -5.91
CA PHE A 26 -3.87 -10.11 -5.60
C PHE A 26 -5.20 -9.80 -4.89
N GLU A 27 -6.30 -10.45 -5.26
CA GLU A 27 -7.58 -10.34 -4.54
C GLU A 27 -7.43 -10.77 -3.08
N GLU A 28 -6.79 -11.92 -2.83
CA GLU A 28 -6.54 -12.42 -1.49
C GLU A 28 -5.62 -11.49 -0.69
N ASN A 29 -4.54 -10.99 -1.30
CA ASN A 29 -3.62 -10.04 -0.67
C ASN A 29 -4.29 -8.71 -0.33
N LEU A 30 -5.08 -8.15 -1.25
CA LEU A 30 -5.83 -6.91 -1.02
C LEU A 30 -6.83 -7.08 0.13
N ALA A 31 -7.52 -8.22 0.18
CA ALA A 31 -8.46 -8.52 1.26
C ALA A 31 -7.76 -8.66 2.61
N ARG A 32 -6.60 -9.33 2.67
CA ARG A 32 -5.78 -9.44 3.89
C ARG A 32 -5.25 -8.08 4.34
N MET A 33 -4.64 -7.33 3.42
CA MET A 33 -4.11 -5.99 3.69
C MET A 33 -5.21 -5.05 4.22
N THR A 34 -6.38 -5.06 3.59
CA THR A 34 -7.52 -4.22 4.03
C THR A 34 -7.95 -4.57 5.44
N ARG A 35 -8.12 -5.86 5.77
CA ARG A 35 -8.48 -6.29 7.14
C ARG A 35 -7.42 -5.89 8.16
N THR A 36 -6.15 -6.05 7.84
CA THR A 36 -5.05 -5.66 8.74
C THR A 36 -5.02 -4.15 8.95
N ILE A 37 -5.27 -3.35 7.91
CA ILE A 37 -5.40 -1.89 8.01
C ILE A 37 -6.57 -1.53 8.93
N GLU A 38 -7.77 -2.05 8.67
CA GLU A 38 -8.98 -1.76 9.45
C GLU A 38 -8.81 -2.10 10.94
N ALA A 39 -8.06 -3.17 11.26
CA ALA A 39 -7.79 -3.57 12.63
C ALA A 39 -6.71 -2.71 13.33
N SER A 40 -5.71 -2.21 12.60
CA SER A 40 -4.50 -1.63 13.20
C SER A 40 -4.35 -0.12 13.04
N PHE A 41 -4.96 0.50 12.04
CA PHE A 41 -4.85 1.94 11.76
C PHE A 41 -5.88 2.77 12.55
N PRO A 42 -5.73 4.10 12.67
CA PRO A 42 -6.75 4.97 13.26
C PRO A 42 -8.15 4.71 12.68
N ALA A 43 -9.19 4.75 13.50
CA ALA A 43 -10.56 4.36 13.11
C ALA A 43 -11.13 5.18 11.94
N ASP A 44 -10.71 6.44 11.79
CA ASP A 44 -11.17 7.32 10.70
C ASP A 44 -10.35 7.14 9.40
N THR A 45 -9.49 6.12 9.31
CA THR A 45 -8.72 5.83 8.10
C THR A 45 -9.65 5.30 7.01
N LYS A 46 -9.67 5.97 5.87
CA LYS A 46 -10.40 5.49 4.69
C LYS A 46 -9.47 4.70 3.80
N VAL A 47 -9.96 3.60 3.26
CA VAL A 47 -9.20 2.72 2.36
C VAL A 47 -9.97 2.59 1.04
N SER A 48 -9.28 2.80 -0.09
CA SER A 48 -9.85 2.57 -1.42
C SER A 48 -10.20 1.10 -1.63
N ARG A 49 -11.23 0.80 -2.41
CA ARG A 49 -11.58 -0.56 -2.85
C ARG A 49 -11.42 -0.69 -4.37
N PRO A 50 -10.20 -0.99 -4.86
CA PRO A 50 -9.96 -1.06 -6.30
C PRO A 50 -10.66 -2.30 -6.91
N ALA A 51 -11.21 -2.15 -8.12
CA ALA A 51 -11.78 -3.27 -8.88
C ALA A 51 -10.72 -4.14 -9.58
N GLY A 52 -9.44 -3.77 -9.48
CA GLY A 52 -8.32 -4.48 -10.06
C GLY A 52 -6.98 -3.85 -9.70
N GLY A 53 -5.89 -4.58 -9.97
CA GLY A 53 -4.54 -4.22 -9.53
C GLY A 53 -4.23 -4.76 -8.13
N PHE A 54 -3.23 -4.15 -7.49
CA PHE A 54 -2.68 -4.63 -6.21
C PHE A 54 -2.31 -3.47 -5.28
N VAL A 55 -2.93 -2.31 -5.46
CA VAL A 55 -2.55 -1.08 -4.75
C VAL A 55 -3.74 -0.54 -3.97
N LEU A 56 -3.51 -0.16 -2.71
CA LEU A 56 -4.48 0.53 -1.86
C LEU A 56 -4.06 1.97 -1.65
N TRP A 57 -5.02 2.88 -1.79
CA TRP A 57 -4.91 4.27 -1.39
C TRP A 57 -5.60 4.47 -0.04
N LEU A 58 -4.87 5.05 0.90
CA LEU A 58 -5.36 5.33 2.24
C LEU A 58 -5.44 6.84 2.44
N GLU A 59 -6.50 7.30 3.09
CA GLU A 59 -6.66 8.67 3.59
C GLU A 59 -6.76 8.60 5.12
N LEU A 60 -5.71 9.04 5.81
CA LEU A 60 -5.69 9.18 7.27
C LEU A 60 -6.41 10.47 7.68
N PRO A 61 -6.71 10.69 8.97
CA PRO A 61 -7.27 11.95 9.43
C PRO A 61 -6.48 13.17 8.93
N ARG A 62 -7.15 14.27 8.59
CA ARG A 62 -6.53 15.46 7.95
C ARG A 62 -5.33 16.05 8.69
N ARG A 63 -5.21 15.78 9.99
CA ARG A 63 -4.13 16.23 10.85
C ARG A 63 -2.81 15.45 10.67
N PHE A 64 -2.83 14.36 9.91
CA PHE A 64 -1.65 13.54 9.64
C PHE A 64 -0.77 14.13 8.54
N ASP A 65 0.55 13.99 8.73
CA ASP A 65 1.54 14.14 7.67
C ASP A 65 2.11 12.76 7.33
N SER A 66 1.80 12.29 6.12
CA SER A 66 2.27 11.01 5.59
C SER A 66 3.78 10.97 5.37
N ARG A 67 4.47 12.12 5.25
CA ARG A 67 5.93 12.15 5.21
C ARG A 67 6.55 11.87 6.56
N ALA A 68 6.05 12.52 7.62
CA ALA A 68 6.53 12.26 8.97
C ALA A 68 6.34 10.77 9.34
N LEU A 69 5.18 10.19 8.98
CA LEU A 69 4.96 8.76 9.16
C LEU A 69 5.89 7.90 8.29
N PHE A 70 6.25 8.36 7.10
CA PHE A 70 7.17 7.63 6.23
C PHE A 70 8.58 7.59 6.83
N ASP A 71 9.06 8.71 7.36
CA ASP A 71 10.38 8.80 7.98
C ASP A 71 10.48 7.84 9.19
N GLU A 72 9.49 7.85 10.09
CA GLU A 72 9.41 6.93 11.24
C GLU A 72 9.27 5.46 10.80
N ALA A 73 8.44 5.19 9.80
CA ALA A 73 8.26 3.83 9.29
C ALA A 73 9.55 3.29 8.65
N LEU A 74 10.35 4.16 8.03
CA LEU A 74 11.61 3.78 7.39
C LEU A 74 12.64 3.32 8.41
N GLU A 75 12.69 3.94 9.59
CA GLU A 75 13.52 3.48 10.72
C GLU A 75 13.14 2.07 11.19
N GLU A 76 11.88 1.70 11.04
CA GLU A 76 11.36 0.36 11.32
C GLU A 76 11.52 -0.64 10.15
N GLY A 77 12.12 -0.21 9.03
CA GLY A 77 12.30 -1.00 7.80
C GLY A 77 11.03 -1.16 6.97
N ILE A 78 10.05 -0.27 7.14
CA ILE A 78 8.76 -0.27 6.45
C ILE A 78 8.74 0.87 5.43
N CYS A 79 8.47 0.54 4.16
CA CYS A 79 8.43 1.52 3.08
C CYS A 79 7.04 1.57 2.44
N PHE A 80 6.54 2.78 2.20
CA PHE A 80 5.32 3.06 1.45
C PHE A 80 5.49 4.34 0.62
N ALA A 81 4.57 4.68 -0.27
CA ALA A 81 4.64 5.96 -0.98
C ALA A 81 3.76 7.02 -0.29
N PRO A 82 4.33 8.13 0.23
CA PRO A 82 3.56 9.25 0.76
C PRO A 82 2.65 9.86 -0.30
N GLY A 83 1.47 10.35 0.09
CA GLY A 83 0.45 10.78 -0.87
C GLY A 83 0.85 12.01 -1.69
N ASP A 84 1.71 12.86 -1.14
CA ASP A 84 2.10 14.12 -1.77
C ASP A 84 3.07 13.95 -2.94
N VAL A 85 3.76 12.80 -3.06
CA VAL A 85 4.57 12.46 -4.25
C VAL A 85 3.71 12.29 -5.50
N PHE A 86 2.39 12.10 -5.35
CA PHE A 86 1.43 12.00 -6.44
C PHE A 86 0.76 13.35 -6.78
N SER A 87 1.27 14.46 -6.25
CA SER A 87 0.72 15.79 -6.49
C SER A 87 1.80 16.85 -6.74
N ALA A 88 1.77 17.49 -7.91
CA ALA A 88 2.62 18.64 -8.22
C ALA A 88 2.42 19.84 -7.26
N SER A 89 1.25 19.97 -6.64
CA SER A 89 0.90 21.05 -5.70
C SER A 89 0.87 20.63 -4.22
N ARG A 90 1.62 19.59 -3.83
CA ARG A 90 1.66 19.05 -2.44
C ARG A 90 0.29 18.79 -1.79
N ARG A 91 -0.72 18.38 -2.55
CA ARG A 91 -2.00 17.86 -2.04
C ARG A 91 -1.80 16.47 -1.44
N PHE A 92 -2.82 15.93 -0.78
CA PHE A 92 -2.83 14.57 -0.24
C PHE A 92 -1.77 14.29 0.84
N ARG A 93 -1.42 15.31 1.63
CA ARG A 93 -0.43 15.18 2.72
C ARG A 93 -0.81 14.14 3.77
N ASN A 94 -2.10 13.89 3.98
CA ASN A 94 -2.62 12.88 4.88
C ASN A 94 -2.92 11.53 4.19
N CYS A 95 -2.49 11.33 2.94
CA CYS A 95 -2.74 10.11 2.21
C CYS A 95 -1.47 9.28 2.03
N MET A 96 -1.62 7.99 1.73
CA MET A 96 -0.50 7.11 1.38
C MET A 96 -0.94 6.01 0.42
N ARG A 97 0.04 5.37 -0.22
CA ARG A 97 -0.17 4.24 -1.12
C ARG A 97 0.57 3.01 -0.62
N LEU A 98 -0.16 1.91 -0.42
CA LEU A 98 0.38 0.59 -0.07
C LEU A 98 0.26 -0.38 -1.25
N SER A 99 1.27 -1.23 -1.43
CA SER A 99 1.31 -2.22 -2.52
C SER A 99 1.20 -3.64 -1.97
N ALA A 100 0.12 -4.33 -2.34
CA ALA A 100 -0.19 -5.73 -2.05
C ALA A 100 0.30 -6.70 -3.17
N GLY A 101 1.26 -6.25 -3.99
CA GLY A 101 1.78 -7.01 -5.13
C GLY A 101 2.81 -8.08 -4.77
N HIS A 102 3.32 -8.07 -3.54
CA HIS A 102 4.23 -9.09 -3.02
C HIS A 102 3.42 -10.22 -2.36
N ALA A 103 4.04 -11.39 -2.20
CA ALA A 103 3.45 -12.49 -1.45
C ALA A 103 3.05 -12.04 -0.04
N TRP A 104 1.89 -12.47 0.42
CA TRP A 104 1.45 -12.21 1.79
C TRP A 104 2.03 -13.26 2.73
N ASP A 105 2.90 -12.82 3.63
CA ASP A 105 3.48 -13.61 4.71
C ASP A 105 3.32 -12.88 6.06
N ASP A 106 3.73 -13.55 7.14
CA ASP A 106 3.63 -12.99 8.49
C ASP A 106 4.44 -11.69 8.63
N ARG A 107 5.55 -11.56 7.90
CA ARG A 107 6.38 -10.35 7.89
C ARG A 107 5.63 -9.16 7.29
N MET A 108 4.93 -9.36 6.16
CA MET A 108 4.09 -8.34 5.53
C MET A 108 2.98 -7.92 6.48
N GLU A 109 2.29 -8.90 7.08
CA GLU A 109 1.20 -8.63 8.01
C GLU A 109 1.66 -7.85 9.24
N ASP A 110 2.77 -8.24 9.85
CA ASP A 110 3.34 -7.54 11.00
C ASP A 110 3.86 -6.14 10.62
N GLY A 111 4.43 -5.98 9.43
CA GLY A 111 4.81 -4.68 8.88
C GLY A 111 3.62 -3.73 8.77
N VAL A 112 2.50 -4.20 8.22
CA VAL A 112 1.27 -3.40 8.12
C VAL A 112 0.72 -3.07 9.52
N ARG A 113 0.73 -4.02 10.46
CA ARG A 113 0.28 -3.76 11.85
C ARG A 113 1.16 -2.73 12.55
N ARG A 114 2.49 -2.82 12.40
CA ARG A 114 3.45 -1.85 12.95
C ARG A 114 3.21 -0.46 12.39
N LEU A 115 3.03 -0.36 11.07
CA LEU A 115 2.68 0.89 10.41
C LEU A 115 1.37 1.49 10.96
N GLY A 116 0.35 0.66 11.18
CA GLY A 116 -0.90 1.10 11.80
C GLY A 116 -0.71 1.62 13.23
N ARG A 117 0.16 0.99 14.03
CA ARG A 117 0.52 1.45 15.38
C ARG A 117 1.28 2.77 15.35
N LEU A 118 2.27 2.92 14.46
CA LEU A 118 2.97 4.19 14.24
C LEU A 118 1.98 5.30 13.88
N ALA A 119 1.06 5.01 12.95
CA ALA A 119 -0.01 5.92 12.57
C ALA A 119 -0.98 6.26 13.73
N ARG A 120 -1.07 5.45 14.78
CA ARG A 120 -1.85 5.81 15.99
C ARG A 120 -1.04 6.64 16.98
N ALA A 121 0.25 6.40 17.06
CA ALA A 121 1.16 7.04 18.01
C ALA A 121 1.58 8.45 17.59
N LEU A 122 1.67 8.72 16.29
CA LEU A 122 2.07 10.03 15.78
C LEU A 122 1.04 11.10 16.17
N PRO A 123 1.47 12.14 16.92
CA PRO A 123 0.61 13.26 17.26
C PRO A 123 0.17 14.01 16.00
N ALA A 124 -0.98 14.65 16.11
CA ALA A 124 -1.50 15.57 15.13
C ALA A 124 -0.57 16.77 14.95
N GLY A 125 0.35 16.70 13.98
CA GLY A 125 1.16 17.81 13.51
C GLY A 125 2.37 18.13 14.38
N GLN A 126 3.55 17.64 13.98
CA GLN A 126 4.80 18.37 14.17
C GLN A 126 5.22 18.86 12.79
N GLN A 127 5.07 20.16 12.54
CA GLN A 127 5.78 20.78 11.44
C GLN A 127 7.26 20.51 11.68
N ALA A 128 7.89 19.75 10.77
CA ALA A 128 9.33 19.61 10.75
C ALA A 128 9.90 21.03 10.78
N LEU A 129 10.60 21.35 11.89
CA LEU A 129 11.37 22.57 12.00
C LEU A 129 12.40 22.52 10.87
N VAL A 130 12.18 23.34 9.84
CA VAL A 130 13.19 23.64 8.83
C VAL A 130 14.29 24.39 9.58
N ASN A 131 15.33 23.66 9.96
CA ASN A 131 16.61 24.23 10.37
C ASN A 131 17.67 23.75 9.37
N GLY A 132 18.27 24.71 8.66
CA GLY A 132 19.38 24.49 7.72
C GLY A 132 19.26 25.34 6.48
#